data_AF-A0A0F9NFW6-F1
#
_entry.id   AF-A0A0F9NFW6-F1
#
_cell.length_a   1.000
_cell.length_b   1.000
_cell.length_c   1.000
_cell.angle_alpha   90.00
_cell.angle_beta   90.00
_cell.angle_gamma   90.00
#
_symmetry.space_group_name_H-M   'P 1'
#
loop_
_entity.id
_entity.type
_entity.pdbx_description
1 polymer ?
#
loop_
_entity_poly.entity_id
_entity_poly.type
_entity_poly.pdbx_seq_one_letter_code
_entity_poly.pdbx_strand_id
1 'polypeptide(L)'
;MKQKEELLIDLGRRYRDIINNILDVIVEVDAKGKFIYLSPQVYDMFGFQPEELIGLRAHKFIHPEDLSRFKKAMDKVLKFGNPLIEEFRVKHKRGNYIQISVKGSLAKGNDFNFLILKQFSQIASLNQVDNQLMELNGLVLNFSQQL
;
A
#
# COMPACT_ATOMS: atom_id res chain seq x y z
N MET A 1 -31.57 -6.31 6.82
CA MET A 1 -30.28 -6.76 7.42
C MET A 1 -29.56 -7.77 6.54
N LYS A 2 -30.17 -8.90 6.13
CA LYS A 2 -29.53 -9.89 5.23
C LYS A 2 -28.93 -9.33 3.92
N GLN A 3 -29.66 -8.50 3.18
CA GLN A 3 -29.13 -7.87 1.96
C GLN A 3 -27.90 -6.98 2.20
N LYS A 4 -27.82 -6.32 3.36
CA LYS A 4 -26.69 -5.44 3.71
C LYS A 4 -25.45 -6.26 4.06
N GLU A 5 -25.61 -7.38 4.74
CA GLU A 5 -24.52 -8.31 5.05
C GLU A 5 -24.01 -9.04 3.81
N GLU A 6 -24.89 -9.53 2.94
CA GLU A 6 -24.50 -10.14 1.66
C GLU A 6 -23.75 -9.15 0.76
N LEU A 7 -24.19 -7.89 0.74
CA LEU A 7 -23.52 -6.83 -0.02
C LEU A 7 -22.14 -6.49 0.55
N LEU A 8 -21.98 -6.48 1.88
CA LEU A 8 -20.67 -6.27 2.53
C LEU A 8 -19.71 -7.44 2.26
N ILE A 9 -20.23 -8.66 2.24
CA ILE A 9 -19.46 -9.87 1.92
C ILE A 9 -19.03 -9.84 0.44
N ASP A 10 -19.93 -9.50 -0.47
CA ASP A 10 -19.63 -9.38 -1.91
C ASP A 10 -18.62 -8.25 -2.18
N LEU A 11 -18.79 -7.09 -1.52
CA LEU A 11 -17.86 -5.97 -1.62
C LEU A 11 -16.48 -6.35 -1.09
N GLY A 12 -16.40 -7.04 0.05
CA GLY A 12 -15.14 -7.54 0.61
C GLY A 12 -14.47 -8.57 -0.29
N ARG A 13 -15.24 -9.42 -0.98
CA ARG A 13 -14.73 -10.39 -1.95
C ARG A 13 -14.20 -9.71 -3.21
N ARG A 14 -14.96 -8.80 -3.81
CA ARG A 14 -14.51 -7.99 -4.97
C ARG A 14 -13.28 -7.15 -4.64
N TYR A 15 -13.24 -6.54 -3.47
CA TYR A 15 -12.07 -5.80 -3.00
C TYR A 15 -10.83 -6.71 -2.94
N ARG A 16 -10.97 -7.90 -2.38
CA ARG A 16 -9.90 -8.91 -2.32
C ARG A 16 -9.45 -9.37 -3.71
N ASP A 17 -10.38 -9.61 -4.62
CA ASP A 17 -10.08 -10.09 -5.98
C ASP A 17 -9.39 -9.02 -6.83
N ILE A 18 -9.74 -7.75 -6.67
CA ILE A 18 -9.06 -6.63 -7.33
C ILE A 18 -7.66 -6.47 -6.75
N ILE A 19 -7.52 -6.45 -5.43
CA ILE A 19 -6.21 -6.42 -4.76
C ILE A 19 -5.31 -7.56 -5.22
N ASN A 20 -5.86 -8.76 -5.36
CA ASN A 20 -5.10 -9.93 -5.78
C ASN A 20 -4.68 -9.88 -7.26
N ASN A 21 -5.42 -9.16 -8.11
CA ASN A 21 -5.10 -9.00 -9.54
C ASN A 21 -4.16 -7.83 -9.84
N ILE A 22 -3.98 -6.91 -8.90
CA ILE A 22 -3.02 -5.83 -9.05
C ILE A 22 -1.65 -6.38 -8.65
N LEU A 23 -0.65 -6.24 -9.53
CA LEU A 23 0.75 -6.59 -9.23
C LEU A 23 1.39 -5.72 -8.12
N ASP A 24 0.59 -4.91 -7.42
CA ASP A 24 1.03 -3.99 -6.39
C ASP A 24 1.10 -4.72 -5.05
N VAL A 25 2.07 -4.32 -4.23
CA VAL A 25 2.19 -4.83 -2.87
C VAL A 25 1.45 -3.86 -1.95
N ILE A 26 0.46 -4.37 -1.24
CA ILE A 26 -0.19 -3.61 -0.17
C ILE A 26 0.60 -3.81 1.11
N VAL A 27 0.93 -2.70 1.75
CA VAL A 27 1.70 -2.67 2.98
C VAL A 27 0.96 -1.85 4.01
N GLU A 28 0.96 -2.33 5.25
CA GLU A 28 0.55 -1.55 6.40
C GLU A 28 1.74 -1.41 7.34
N VAL A 29 1.97 -0.19 7.82
CA VAL A 29 3.00 0.09 8.82
C VAL A 29 2.43 0.84 10.01
N ASP A 30 3.01 0.61 11.18
CA ASP A 30 2.72 1.40 12.38
C ASP A 30 3.31 2.82 12.26
N ALA A 31 3.01 3.67 13.25
CA ALA A 31 3.57 5.03 13.35
C ALA A 31 5.12 5.07 13.43
N LYS A 32 5.78 3.94 13.72
CA LYS A 32 7.25 3.80 13.75
C LYS A 32 7.80 3.20 12.44
N GLY A 33 6.95 2.96 11.45
CA GLY A 33 7.32 2.37 10.16
C GLY A 33 7.60 0.87 10.23
N LYS A 34 7.09 0.18 11.25
CA LYS A 34 7.17 -1.29 11.40
C LYS A 34 6.09 -1.94 10.55
N PHE A 35 6.42 -2.96 9.76
CA PHE A 35 5.43 -3.70 8.98
C PHE A 35 4.44 -4.42 9.90
N ILE A 36 3.14 -4.16 9.70
CA ILE A 36 2.01 -4.82 10.37
C ILE A 36 1.34 -5.81 9.42
N TYR A 37 1.29 -5.47 8.14
CA TYR A 37 0.73 -6.32 7.10
C TYR A 37 1.50 -6.10 5.80
N LEU A 38 1.70 -7.18 5.04
CA LEU A 38 2.13 -7.16 3.65
C LEU A 38 1.28 -8.14 2.87
N SER A 39 0.82 -7.77 1.68
CA SER A 39 0.14 -8.69 0.80
C SER A 39 1.12 -9.74 0.22
N PRO A 40 0.65 -10.95 -0.16
CA PRO A 40 1.49 -12.03 -0.64
C PRO A 40 2.35 -11.68 -1.88
N GLN A 41 1.91 -10.70 -2.68
CA GLN A 41 2.61 -10.19 -3.87
C GLN A 41 4.02 -9.64 -3.54
N VAL A 42 4.31 -9.37 -2.26
CA VAL A 42 5.67 -9.02 -1.81
C VAL A 42 6.69 -10.10 -2.16
N TYR A 43 6.28 -11.36 -2.26
CA TYR A 43 7.13 -12.45 -2.69
C TYR A 43 7.51 -12.32 -4.17
N ASP A 44 6.53 -12.10 -5.03
CA ASP A 44 6.77 -11.99 -6.47
C ASP A 44 7.63 -10.76 -6.80
N MET A 45 7.42 -9.66 -6.06
CA MET A 45 8.12 -8.39 -6.29
C MET A 45 9.50 -8.32 -5.63
N PHE A 46 9.63 -8.77 -4.37
CA PHE A 46 10.83 -8.57 -3.56
C PHE A 46 11.51 -9.86 -3.09
N GLY A 47 10.90 -11.02 -3.33
CA GLY A 47 11.41 -12.34 -2.97
C GLY A 47 11.26 -12.70 -1.49
N PHE A 48 10.63 -11.86 -0.68
CA PHE A 48 10.41 -12.11 0.74
C PHE A 48 9.03 -12.71 0.96
N GLN A 49 8.92 -13.62 1.92
CA GLN A 49 7.62 -13.97 2.48
C GLN A 49 7.16 -12.86 3.44
N PRO A 50 5.85 -12.54 3.52
CA PRO A 50 5.33 -11.54 4.45
C PRO A 50 5.86 -11.71 5.87
N GLU A 51 5.87 -12.94 6.39
CA GLU A 51 6.26 -13.29 7.76
C GLU A 51 7.72 -12.97 8.07
N GLU A 52 8.59 -12.92 7.05
CA GLU A 52 9.99 -12.52 7.21
C GLU A 52 10.15 -11.02 7.45
N LEU A 53 9.16 -10.23 7.04
CA LEU A 53 9.18 -8.78 7.08
C LEU A 53 8.32 -8.22 8.21
N ILE A 54 7.25 -8.91 8.61
CA ILE A 54 6.39 -8.49 9.72
C ILE A 54 7.23 -8.18 10.96
N GLY A 55 7.00 -7.00 11.52
CA GLY A 55 7.73 -6.53 12.68
C GLY A 55 9.10 -5.88 12.38
N LEU A 56 9.58 -5.91 11.14
CA LEU A 56 10.77 -5.16 10.75
C LEU A 56 10.40 -3.74 10.31
N ARG A 57 11.39 -2.84 10.34
CA ARG A 57 11.20 -1.44 9.93
C ARG A 57 11.44 -1.28 8.43
N ALA A 58 10.48 -0.70 7.72
CA ALA A 58 10.52 -0.51 6.27
C ALA A 58 11.78 0.21 5.79
N HIS A 59 12.24 1.21 6.54
CA HIS A 59 13.42 2.01 6.20
C HIS A 59 14.73 1.20 6.13
N LYS A 60 14.78 -0.03 6.67
CA LYS A 60 15.96 -0.92 6.56
C LYS A 60 16.12 -1.52 5.16
N PHE A 61 15.05 -1.53 4.38
CA PHE A 61 15.02 -2.09 3.04
C PHE A 61 15.19 -1.01 1.97
N ILE A 62 15.17 0.26 2.34
CA ILE A 62 15.32 1.38 1.40
C ILE A 62 16.79 1.60 1.07
N HIS A 63 17.09 1.93 -0.18
CA HIS A 63 18.44 2.27 -0.59
C HIS A 63 19.00 3.45 0.23
N PRO A 64 20.28 3.41 0.66
CA PRO A 64 20.83 4.43 1.57
C PRO A 64 20.68 5.87 1.06
N GLU A 65 20.83 6.09 -0.25
CA GLU A 65 20.67 7.41 -0.88
C GLU A 65 19.23 7.94 -0.82
N ASP A 66 18.24 7.05 -0.82
CA ASP A 66 16.82 7.43 -0.83
C ASP A 66 16.27 7.62 0.61
N LEU A 67 17.00 7.12 1.62
CA LEU A 67 16.56 7.05 3.02
C LEU A 67 16.21 8.42 3.62
N SER A 68 17.02 9.45 3.33
CA SER A 68 16.80 10.81 3.85
C SER A 68 15.50 11.41 3.29
N ARG A 69 15.26 11.24 1.98
CA ARG A 69 14.05 11.71 1.32
C ARG A 69 12.81 10.98 1.84
N PHE A 70 12.89 9.65 1.93
CA PHE A 70 11.79 8.83 2.45
C PHE A 70 11.41 9.23 3.88
N LYS A 71 12.38 9.41 4.80
CA LYS A 71 12.10 9.84 6.17
C LYS A 71 11.41 11.20 6.23
N LYS A 72 11.87 12.17 5.43
CA LYS A 72 11.22 13.50 5.34
C LYS A 72 9.78 13.40 4.83
N ALA A 73 9.52 12.52 3.87
CA ALA A 73 8.18 12.31 3.33
C ALA A 73 7.26 11.64 4.37
N MET A 74 7.75 10.62 5.08
CA MET A 74 7.04 10.01 6.20
C MET A 74 6.75 10.99 7.33
N ASP A 75 7.70 11.86 7.68
CA ASP A 75 7.48 12.90 8.69
C ASP A 75 6.35 13.86 8.29
N LYS A 76 6.24 14.20 7.00
CA LYS A 76 5.14 15.04 6.50
C LYS A 76 3.80 14.32 6.59
N VAL A 77 3.76 13.02 6.28
CA VAL A 77 2.56 12.20 6.42
C VAL A 77 2.10 12.18 7.87
N LEU A 78 2.99 11.85 8.81
CA LEU A 78 2.66 11.76 10.23
C LEU A 78 2.25 13.11 10.86
N LYS A 79 2.89 14.22 10.45
CA LYS A 79 2.64 15.54 11.04
C LYS A 79 1.45 16.27 10.45
N PHE A 80 1.26 16.15 9.13
CA PHE A 80 0.31 16.97 8.39
C PHE A 80 -0.82 16.16 7.76
N GLY A 81 -0.76 14.83 7.82
CA GLY A 81 -1.74 13.95 7.18
C GLY A 81 -1.64 13.94 5.65
N ASN A 82 -0.54 14.47 5.09
CA ASN A 82 -0.32 14.48 3.65
C ASN A 82 -0.18 13.03 3.13
N PRO A 83 -0.66 12.72 1.92
CA PRO A 83 -0.37 11.43 1.32
C PRO A 83 1.14 11.29 1.06
N LEU A 84 1.67 10.08 1.27
CA LEU A 84 3.00 9.71 0.83
C LEU A 84 2.92 9.46 -0.68
N ILE A 85 3.66 10.21 -1.48
CA ILE A 85 3.85 9.95 -2.90
C ILE A 85 5.34 10.09 -3.19
N GLU A 86 6.04 8.98 -3.31
CA GLU A 86 7.50 8.96 -3.48
C GLU A 86 7.94 7.79 -4.35
N GLU A 87 9.00 8.01 -5.10
CA GLU A 87 9.71 6.95 -5.82
C GLU A 87 11.04 6.68 -5.15
N PHE A 88 11.34 5.41 -4.84
CA PHE A 88 12.60 5.03 -4.22
C PHE A 88 12.96 3.59 -4.52
N ARG A 89 14.21 3.23 -4.23
CA ARG A 89 14.74 1.88 -4.41
C ARG A 89 14.56 1.06 -3.13
N VAL A 90 14.01 -0.15 -3.28
CA VAL A 90 13.85 -1.15 -2.21
C VAL A 90 14.73 -2.36 -2.50
N LYS A 91 15.37 -2.87 -1.46
CA LYS A 91 16.26 -4.02 -1.49
C LYS A 91 15.45 -5.30 -1.70
N HIS A 92 15.73 -6.00 -2.79
CA HIS A 92 15.23 -7.35 -3.07
C HIS A 92 16.02 -8.38 -2.25
N LYS A 93 15.42 -9.53 -1.94
CA LYS A 93 16.05 -10.59 -1.13
C LYS A 93 17.38 -11.09 -1.70
N ARG A 94 17.54 -11.06 -3.02
CA ARG A 94 18.78 -11.40 -3.75
C ARG A 94 19.88 -10.32 -3.67
N GLY A 95 19.64 -9.19 -3.01
CA GLY A 95 20.63 -8.15 -2.74
C GLY A 95 20.65 -6.99 -3.74
N ASN A 96 20.02 -7.14 -4.91
CA ASN A 96 19.80 -6.03 -5.84
C ASN A 96 18.71 -5.07 -5.32
N TYR A 97 18.60 -3.90 -5.96
CA TYR A 97 17.56 -2.91 -5.65
C TYR A 97 16.55 -2.81 -6.79
N ILE A 98 15.28 -2.65 -6.44
CA ILE A 98 14.16 -2.47 -7.36
C ILE A 98 13.57 -1.08 -7.14
N GLN A 99 13.43 -0.32 -8.22
CA GLN A 99 12.78 0.99 -8.18
C GLN A 99 11.26 0.82 -8.13
N ILE A 100 10.63 1.51 -7.18
CA ILE A 100 9.19 1.48 -6.97
C ILE A 100 8.62 2.88 -6.81
N SER A 101 7.31 2.99 -7.02
CA SER A 101 6.52 4.16 -6.62
C SER A 101 5.57 3.78 -5.50
N VAL A 102 5.50 4.63 -4.49
CA VAL A 102 4.68 4.40 -3.33
C VAL A 102 3.64 5.48 -3.23
N LYS A 103 2.39 5.06 -3.06
CA LYS A 103 1.28 5.92 -2.69
C LYS A 103 0.69 5.42 -1.39
N GLY A 104 0.66 6.26 -0.37
CA GLY A 104 0.12 5.90 0.93
C GLY A 104 -0.60 7.05 1.62
N SER A 105 -1.43 6.72 2.60
CA SER A 105 -2.18 7.71 3.37
C SER A 105 -2.42 7.21 4.79
N LEU A 106 -2.61 8.15 5.72
CA LEU A 106 -3.12 7.83 7.05
C LEU A 106 -4.56 7.32 6.95
N ALA A 107 -4.88 6.17 7.53
CA ALA A 107 -6.27 5.77 7.74
C ALA A 107 -6.77 6.35 9.08
N LYS A 108 -7.93 7.01 9.08
CA LYS A 108 -8.54 7.52 10.33
C LYS A 108 -9.17 6.37 11.11
N GLY A 109 -8.72 6.13 12.34
CA GLY A 109 -9.43 5.25 13.28
C GLY A 109 -8.55 4.53 14.30
N ASN A 110 -7.28 4.35 13.99
CA ASN A 110 -6.21 3.80 14.84
C ASN A 110 -4.90 4.16 14.11
N ASP A 111 -3.76 4.28 14.80
CA ASP A 111 -2.46 4.75 14.28
C ASP A 111 -1.83 3.91 13.13
N PHE A 112 -2.58 3.63 12.06
CA PHE A 112 -2.25 2.74 10.96
C PHE A 112 -2.00 3.54 9.68
N ASN A 113 -0.86 3.27 9.06
CA ASN A 113 -0.47 3.85 7.78
C ASN A 113 -0.55 2.74 6.72
N PHE A 114 -1.50 2.83 5.79
CA PHE A 114 -1.51 1.96 4.63
C PHE A 114 -0.66 2.60 3.53
N LEU A 115 0.34 1.86 3.04
CA LEU A 115 1.20 2.19 1.92
C LEU A 115 0.93 1.19 0.80
N ILE A 116 0.51 1.66 -0.37
CA ILE A 116 0.46 0.85 -1.58
C ILE A 116 1.79 1.05 -2.31
N LEU A 117 2.53 -0.05 -2.50
CA LEU A 117 3.77 -0.07 -3.27
C LEU A 117 3.45 -0.57 -4.68
N LYS A 118 3.71 0.27 -5.68
CA LYS A 118 3.61 -0.07 -7.10
C LYS A 118 5.00 -0.34 -7.68
N GLN A 119 5.16 -1.45 -8.39
CA GLN A 119 6.36 -1.68 -9.19
C GLN A 119 6.18 -1.08 -10.58
N PHE A 120 7.13 -0.24 -11.00
CA PHE A 120 7.22 0.16 -12.40
C PHE A 120 8.00 -0.90 -13.18
N SER A 121 7.31 -1.86 -13.80
CA SER A 121 7.86 -2.56 -14.97
C SER A 121 7.48 -1.75 -16.20
N GLN A 122 8.40 -0.94 -16.73
CA GLN A 122 8.35 -0.19 -17.99
C GLN A 122 6.93 0.13 -18.57
N ILE A 123 6.45 1.36 -18.32
CA ILE A 123 5.50 2.16 -19.13
C ILE A 123 4.38 1.38 -19.87
N ALA A 124 3.12 1.37 -19.35
CA ALA A 124 1.88 1.51 -20.16
C ALA A 124 0.51 1.40 -19.42
N SER A 125 0.40 1.01 -18.15
CA SER A 125 -0.92 0.65 -17.54
C SER A 125 -1.41 1.57 -16.41
N LEU A 126 -1.04 2.85 -16.43
CA LEU A 126 -1.45 3.85 -15.42
C LEU A 126 -2.97 4.07 -15.30
N ASN A 127 -3.75 3.85 -16.36
CA ASN A 127 -5.16 4.22 -16.36
C ASN A 127 -6.08 3.20 -15.68
N GLN A 128 -5.74 1.92 -15.67
CA GLN A 128 -6.69 0.89 -15.22
C GLN A 128 -6.77 0.78 -13.69
N VAL A 129 -5.63 0.85 -13.01
CA VAL A 129 -5.58 0.71 -11.54
C VAL A 129 -6.09 1.98 -10.84
N ASP A 130 -5.73 3.16 -11.35
CA ASP A 130 -6.20 4.41 -10.75
C ASP A 130 -7.71 4.60 -10.97
N ASN A 131 -8.26 4.17 -12.11
CA ASN A 131 -9.71 4.17 -12.34
C ASN A 131 -10.44 3.20 -11.40
N GLN A 132 -9.93 1.98 -11.21
CA GLN A 132 -10.55 1.00 -10.31
C GLN A 132 -10.50 1.45 -8.84
N LEU A 133 -9.40 2.09 -8.41
CA LEU A 133 -9.30 2.65 -7.06
C LEU A 133 -10.19 3.90 -6.87
N MET A 134 -10.37 4.72 -7.91
CA MET A 134 -11.30 5.86 -7.88
C MET A 134 -12.76 5.40 -7.84
N GLU A 135 -13.15 4.40 -8.62
CA GLU A 135 -14.49 3.80 -8.56
C GLU A 135 -14.79 3.25 -7.16
N LEU A 136 -13.82 2.58 -6.54
CA LEU A 136 -14.00 1.97 -5.24
C LEU A 136 -14.08 3.01 -4.11
N ASN A 137 -13.26 4.06 -4.16
CA ASN A 137 -13.39 5.20 -3.25
C ASN A 137 -14.74 5.93 -3.44
N GLY A 138 -15.21 6.07 -4.68
CA GLY A 138 -16.51 6.65 -4.99
C GLY A 138 -17.67 5.82 -4.41
N LEU A 139 -17.59 4.49 -4.52
CA LEU A 139 -18.58 3.59 -3.93
C LEU A 139 -18.59 3.70 -2.41
N VAL A 140 -17.43 3.63 -1.75
CA VAL A 140 -17.32 3.72 -0.28
C VAL A 140 -17.83 5.07 0.24
N LEU A 141 -17.52 6.18 -0.44
CA LEU A 141 -18.00 7.52 -0.08
C LEU A 141 -19.51 7.66 -0.28
N ASN A 142 -20.07 7.17 -1.39
CA ASN A 142 -21.52 7.17 -1.62
C ASN A 142 -22.28 6.36 -0.56
N PHE A 143 -21.74 5.21 -0.13
CA PHE A 143 -22.35 4.43 0.94
C PHE A 143 -22.28 5.12 2.31
N SER A 144 -21.24 5.91 2.57
CA SER A 144 -21.11 6.67 3.81
C SER A 144 -22.06 7.87 3.92
N GLN A 145 -22.60 8.37 2.79
CA GLN A 145 -23.56 9.48 2.75
C GLN A 145 -25.03 9.05 2.74
N GLN A 146 -25.32 7.75 2.55
CA GLN A 146 -26.68 7.19 2.56
C GLN A 146 -27.07 6.53 3.89
N LEU A 147 -26.23 6.66 4.93
CA LEU A 147 -26.51 6.30 6.32
C LEU A 147 -26.74 7.56 7.15
#